data_AF-A0A1G9UG09-F1
#
_entry.id   AF-A0A1G9UG09-F1
#
_cell.length_a   1.000
_cell.length_b   1.000
_cell.length_c   1.000
_cell.angle_alpha   90.00
_cell.angle_beta   90.00
_cell.angle_gamma   90.00
#
_symmetry.space_group_name_H-M   'P 1'
#
loop_
_entity.id
_entity.type
_entity.pdbx_description
1 polymer ?
#
loop_
_entity_poly.entity_id
_entity_poly.type
_entity_poly.pdbx_seq_one_letter_code
_entity_poly.pdbx_strand_id
1 'polypeptide(L)'
;MKRRHLLGACAGVTSLLGGCVSRVQVPTEDDPARRRSNPVNRGDLVRPQDDSLRRVSDLPLVSLKRAPAPPEGEPQPAESPSNGGELTVTDEYWRNRTHVTAYSIDGVEVEVYPDQPVGDSDVGKLYVALMEYPRQQVIAEGTSERFQRSQRRQSITVDFDLSTAPRNERLQYVVFLLPGDADIDSVDPGRTEFVMETDPFVVYSGEERIRRAPTGEEPGESTGSRYSRTPIEGAYLLRIGGRTAGRDWDLNLLVFKSAHEESWRRSRGRARHEYVTVELVNGAANELATLLYEEAGSNGANGENARVEFAVDVVQSLPYAPDSVTAGFDDYTKFILETLVDGGNDCEDTAILLASVLEASAFNKDAVLIQPPGHMAVGVWGPELEGYKYHHEGRTYTYIETTNPGWSIGDAPEAYQGERAEIHQV
;
A
#
# COMPACT_ATOMS: atom_id res chain seq x y z
N MET A 1 -35.32 -20.68 -49.05
CA MET A 1 -36.43 -19.92 -49.67
C MET A 1 -37.37 -19.44 -48.56
N LYS A 2 -37.53 -18.13 -48.42
CA LYS A 2 -38.46 -17.37 -47.55
C LYS A 2 -38.31 -17.55 -46.02
N ARG A 3 -38.33 -16.53 -45.18
CA ARG A 3 -38.05 -15.07 -45.20
C ARG A 3 -38.25 -14.66 -43.74
N ARG A 4 -37.40 -13.79 -43.18
CA ARG A 4 -37.79 -12.70 -42.26
C ARG A 4 -36.57 -11.82 -41.98
N HIS A 5 -36.75 -10.53 -42.18
CA HIS A 5 -35.79 -9.48 -41.85
C HIS A 5 -36.00 -9.03 -40.41
N LEU A 6 -34.91 -8.72 -39.70
CA LEU A 6 -34.83 -7.58 -38.78
C LEU A 6 -33.37 -7.20 -38.51
N LEU A 7 -33.16 -5.88 -38.58
CA LEU A 7 -32.09 -4.98 -38.12
C LEU A 7 -30.91 -5.50 -37.28
N GLY A 8 -29.74 -4.88 -37.52
CA GLY A 8 -28.82 -4.49 -36.44
C GLY A 8 -27.33 -4.54 -36.76
N ALA A 9 -26.67 -3.38 -36.62
CA ALA A 9 -25.23 -3.15 -36.43
C ALA A 9 -24.28 -3.28 -37.64
N CYS A 10 -23.95 -2.11 -38.21
CA CYS A 10 -22.69 -1.83 -38.90
C CYS A 10 -21.64 -1.39 -37.87
N ALA A 11 -20.45 -2.00 -37.88
CA ALA A 11 -19.15 -1.32 -37.74
C ALA A 11 -18.04 -2.34 -38.01
N GLY A 12 -17.24 -2.11 -39.05
CA GLY A 12 -16.08 -2.95 -39.37
C GLY A 12 -15.68 -2.90 -40.84
N VAL A 13 -15.05 -1.80 -41.26
CA VAL A 13 -14.23 -1.72 -42.49
C VAL A 13 -12.92 -1.09 -42.03
N THR A 14 -11.87 -1.85 -41.74
CA THR A 14 -10.87 -2.42 -42.68
C THR A 14 -10.20 -1.37 -43.55
N SER A 15 -8.96 -1.03 -43.21
CA SER A 15 -7.95 -0.58 -44.17
C SER A 15 -6.74 -1.51 -44.08
N LEU A 16 -6.60 -2.32 -45.13
CA LEU A 16 -5.42 -3.10 -45.50
C LEU A 16 -4.31 -2.18 -46.01
N LEU A 17 -3.05 -2.54 -45.76
CA LEU A 17 -1.93 -2.58 -46.72
C LEU A 17 -0.73 -3.23 -45.98
N GLY A 18 -0.37 -4.48 -46.33
CA GLY A 18 0.91 -4.82 -46.98
C GLY A 18 2.03 -4.93 -45.95
N GLY A 19 2.57 -6.09 -45.57
CA GLY A 19 2.99 -7.23 -46.38
C GLY A 19 4.49 -7.40 -46.19
N CYS A 20 4.94 -8.44 -45.48
CA CYS A 20 6.19 -9.16 -45.73
C CYS A 20 6.29 -10.40 -44.84
N VAL A 21 6.62 -11.51 -45.50
CA VAL A 21 6.56 -12.88 -45.03
C VAL A 21 7.89 -13.29 -44.42
N SER A 22 7.86 -14.02 -43.29
CA SER A 22 8.84 -15.06 -42.99
C SER A 22 8.17 -16.14 -42.16
N ARG A 23 7.91 -17.28 -42.83
CA ARG A 23 7.49 -18.55 -42.23
C ARG A 23 8.61 -19.07 -41.32
N VAL A 24 8.29 -19.43 -40.09
CA VAL A 24 9.09 -20.37 -39.31
C VAL A 24 8.27 -21.67 -39.20
N GLN A 25 8.88 -22.74 -39.72
CA GLN A 25 8.36 -24.11 -39.66
C GLN A 25 8.33 -24.61 -38.22
N VAL A 26 7.24 -25.32 -37.88
CA VAL A 26 7.13 -26.16 -36.69
C VAL A 26 7.75 -27.52 -37.02
N PRO A 27 8.77 -28.01 -36.29
CA PRO A 27 9.17 -29.40 -36.34
C PRO A 27 8.50 -30.15 -35.17
N THR A 28 7.70 -31.14 -35.54
CA THR A 28 7.36 -32.31 -34.74
C THR A 28 8.57 -33.26 -34.69
N GLU A 29 9.06 -33.64 -33.51
CA GLU A 29 9.48 -35.02 -33.15
C GLU A 29 10.07 -35.08 -31.73
N ASP A 30 9.72 -36.15 -31.03
CA ASP A 30 10.17 -36.58 -29.71
C ASP A 30 11.69 -36.88 -29.65
N ASP A 31 12.39 -36.35 -28.65
CA ASP A 31 13.71 -36.85 -28.23
C ASP A 31 13.86 -36.83 -26.69
N PRO A 32 13.85 -38.00 -26.01
CA PRO A 32 13.91 -38.11 -24.56
C PRO A 32 15.37 -38.19 -24.09
N ALA A 33 16.18 -37.15 -24.33
CA ALA A 33 17.56 -37.11 -23.83
C ALA A 33 18.16 -35.70 -23.68
N ARG A 34 17.45 -34.76 -23.04
CA ARG A 34 18.06 -33.52 -22.51
C ARG A 34 17.57 -33.18 -21.10
N ARG A 35 17.92 -34.03 -20.13
CA ARG A 35 18.02 -33.64 -18.72
C ARG A 35 19.44 -33.14 -18.44
N ARG A 36 19.68 -31.82 -18.48
CA ARG A 36 20.74 -31.15 -17.71
C ARG A 36 20.32 -29.70 -17.44
N SER A 37 20.09 -29.43 -16.16
CA SER A 37 20.35 -28.16 -15.43
C SER A 37 20.47 -26.89 -16.28
N ASN A 38 19.46 -26.02 -16.18
CA ASN A 38 19.69 -24.58 -16.21
C ASN A 38 19.02 -23.98 -14.96
N PRO A 39 19.78 -23.36 -14.05
CA PRO A 39 19.19 -22.54 -13.01
C PRO A 39 18.57 -21.32 -13.71
N VAL A 40 17.27 -21.11 -13.53
CA VAL A 40 16.66 -19.84 -13.89
C VAL A 40 17.25 -18.81 -12.94
N ASN A 41 18.04 -17.89 -13.48
CA ASN A 41 18.52 -16.73 -12.75
C ASN A 41 17.29 -15.95 -12.25
N ARG A 42 17.15 -15.78 -10.93
CA ARG A 42 16.27 -14.79 -10.29
C ARG A 42 16.80 -13.37 -10.57
N GLY A 43 16.83 -12.97 -11.84
CA GLY A 43 17.41 -11.71 -12.30
C GLY A 43 16.80 -11.11 -13.56
N ASP A 44 15.91 -11.84 -14.26
CA ASP A 44 15.36 -11.39 -15.55
C ASP A 44 13.84 -11.13 -15.51
N LEU A 45 13.34 -10.53 -14.43
CA LEU A 45 12.22 -9.60 -14.56
C LEU A 45 12.80 -8.23 -14.89
N VAL A 46 13.21 -8.08 -16.15
CA VAL A 46 13.57 -6.78 -16.71
C VAL A 46 12.30 -5.93 -16.69
N ARG A 47 12.17 -5.06 -15.67
CA ARG A 47 11.35 -3.86 -15.81
C ARG A 47 11.95 -3.09 -16.99
N PRO A 48 11.19 -2.78 -18.05
CA PRO A 48 11.60 -1.70 -18.92
C PRO A 48 11.36 -0.40 -18.14
N GLN A 49 12.32 -0.03 -17.29
CA GLN A 49 12.44 1.34 -16.82
C GLN A 49 13.19 2.10 -17.91
N ASP A 50 12.44 2.57 -18.89
CA ASP A 50 12.80 3.85 -19.48
C ASP A 50 12.54 4.90 -18.39
N ASP A 51 13.54 5.14 -17.53
CA ASP A 51 13.53 6.19 -16.50
C ASP A 51 13.65 7.60 -17.12
N SER A 52 13.41 7.72 -18.43
CA SER A 52 13.28 9.02 -19.09
C SER A 52 11.99 9.68 -18.63
N LEU A 53 12.12 10.63 -17.70
CA LEU A 53 11.23 11.77 -17.45
C LEU A 53 9.73 11.41 -17.46
N ARG A 54 9.18 11.12 -16.27
CA ARG A 54 7.73 10.98 -16.08
C ARG A 54 7.09 12.36 -15.96
N ARG A 55 5.85 12.49 -16.41
CA ARG A 55 5.06 13.69 -16.09
C ARG A 55 4.72 13.68 -14.60
N VAL A 56 4.55 14.86 -14.02
CA VAL A 56 4.19 14.96 -12.59
C VAL A 56 2.84 14.33 -12.29
N SER A 57 1.93 14.29 -13.27
CA SER A 57 0.68 13.52 -13.21
C SER A 57 0.87 12.02 -12.94
N ASP A 58 2.06 11.50 -13.22
CA ASP A 58 2.42 10.07 -13.12
C ASP A 58 3.36 9.80 -11.92
N LEU A 59 3.51 10.78 -11.01
CA LEU A 59 4.31 10.59 -9.80
C LEU A 59 3.75 9.41 -8.97
N PRO A 60 4.64 8.55 -8.44
CA PRO A 60 4.22 7.40 -7.65
C PRO A 60 3.55 7.87 -6.37
N LEU A 61 2.34 7.36 -6.13
CA LEU A 61 1.64 7.53 -4.87
C LEU A 61 2.15 6.50 -3.87
N VAL A 62 2.43 6.96 -2.66
CA VAL A 62 2.88 6.10 -1.56
C VAL A 62 1.65 5.51 -0.89
N SER A 63 1.62 4.21 -0.59
CA SER A 63 0.48 3.59 0.10
C SER A 63 0.51 3.83 1.61
N LEU A 64 1.70 3.82 2.20
CA LEU A 64 1.90 4.07 3.62
C LEU A 64 3.24 4.73 3.95
N LYS A 65 3.32 5.42 5.09
CA LYS A 65 4.54 6.08 5.59
C LYS A 65 4.75 5.82 7.07
N ARG A 66 5.98 6.01 7.54
CA ARG A 66 6.24 6.17 8.98
C ARG A 66 5.54 7.43 9.47
N ALA A 67 4.78 7.31 10.55
CA ALA A 67 4.28 8.46 11.28
C ALA A 67 5.21 8.75 12.47
N PRO A 68 5.44 10.01 12.86
CA PRO A 68 6.08 10.30 14.13
C PRO A 68 5.17 9.81 15.27
N ALA A 69 5.76 9.55 16.43
CA ALA A 69 4.96 9.28 17.63
C ALA A 69 3.90 10.39 17.81
N PRO A 70 2.66 10.03 18.18
CA PRO A 70 1.65 11.04 18.47
C PRO A 70 2.17 11.97 19.59
N PRO A 71 1.86 13.27 19.54
CA PRO A 71 2.14 14.16 20.67
C PRO A 71 1.46 13.61 21.93
N GLU A 72 2.06 13.83 23.12
CA GLU A 72 1.44 13.41 24.39
C GLU A 72 0.07 14.10 24.56
N GLY A 73 -1.01 13.35 24.34
CA GLY A 73 -2.41 13.82 24.43
C GLY A 73 -3.32 12.90 23.62
N GLU A 74 -4.53 12.62 24.12
CA GLU A 74 -5.53 11.88 23.35
C GLU A 74 -5.93 12.70 22.10
N PRO A 75 -5.78 12.16 20.88
CA PRO A 75 -6.27 12.85 19.69
C PRO A 75 -7.79 12.97 19.80
N GLN A 76 -8.29 14.20 19.83
CA GLN A 76 -9.73 14.44 19.71
C GLN A 76 -10.09 14.58 18.23
N PRO A 77 -11.09 13.85 17.72
CA PRO A 77 -11.62 14.11 16.40
C PRO A 77 -12.18 15.54 16.38
N ALA A 78 -11.53 16.41 15.62
CA ALA A 78 -12.01 17.76 15.41
C ALA A 78 -13.02 17.74 14.26
N GLU A 79 -14.29 18.01 14.57
CA GLU A 79 -15.27 18.32 13.53
C GLU A 79 -14.74 19.52 12.72
N SER A 80 -14.48 19.31 11.43
CA SER A 80 -14.06 20.37 10.52
C SER A 80 -15.21 21.36 10.33
N PRO A 81 -15.07 22.64 10.71
CA PRO A 81 -16.08 23.63 10.40
C PRO A 81 -16.12 23.89 8.88
N SER A 82 -17.26 23.58 8.23
CA SER A 82 -17.48 23.97 6.84
C SER A 82 -17.97 25.42 6.78
N ASN A 83 -17.06 26.40 6.77
CA ASN A 83 -17.44 27.76 6.41
C ASN A 83 -17.55 27.86 4.89
N GLY A 84 -18.65 28.39 4.38
CA GLY A 84 -18.67 28.95 3.01
C GLY A 84 -18.47 28.02 1.80
N GLY A 85 -18.14 26.72 1.94
CA GLY A 85 -17.85 25.82 0.81
C GLY A 85 -16.41 25.34 0.77
N GLU A 86 -15.65 25.75 1.76
CA GLU A 86 -14.30 25.32 2.09
C GLU A 86 -14.36 24.23 3.17
N LEU A 87 -13.52 23.21 3.00
CA LEU A 87 -13.26 22.15 3.97
C LEU A 87 -11.92 22.42 4.63
N THR A 88 -11.85 22.28 5.95
CA THR A 88 -10.64 22.54 6.74
C THR A 88 -10.07 21.26 7.31
N VAL A 89 -8.75 21.17 7.42
CA VAL A 89 -8.05 20.07 8.06
C VAL A 89 -7.72 20.46 9.50
N THR A 90 -8.27 19.72 10.47
CA THR A 90 -8.24 20.11 11.88
C THR A 90 -7.59 19.08 12.80
N ASP A 91 -7.24 17.90 12.26
CA ASP A 91 -6.62 16.81 13.02
C ASP A 91 -5.29 17.26 13.64
N GLU A 92 -5.08 16.91 14.91
CA GLU A 92 -3.88 17.28 15.65
C GLU A 92 -2.60 16.75 15.01
N TYR A 93 -2.68 15.59 14.35
CA TYR A 93 -1.56 15.01 13.61
C TYR A 93 -1.00 15.99 12.57
N TRP A 94 -1.80 16.84 11.95
CA TRP A 94 -1.28 17.69 10.87
C TRP A 94 -0.66 19.01 11.36
N ARG A 95 -1.04 19.51 12.55
CA ARG A 95 -0.78 20.88 13.04
C ARG A 95 0.67 21.37 13.08
N ASN A 96 1.67 20.50 13.01
CA ASN A 96 3.09 20.87 13.07
C ASN A 96 3.90 20.25 11.92
N ARG A 97 3.23 19.97 10.80
CA ARG A 97 3.79 19.26 9.64
C ARG A 97 3.34 19.98 8.37
N THR A 98 4.09 19.86 7.28
CA THR A 98 3.61 20.37 5.98
C THR A 98 2.32 19.64 5.59
N HIS A 99 1.22 20.37 5.43
CA HIS A 99 -0.11 19.79 5.19
C HIS A 99 -1.08 20.81 4.54
N VAL A 100 -2.12 20.29 3.90
CA VAL A 100 -3.31 21.05 3.49
C VAL A 100 -4.03 21.55 4.74
N THR A 101 -4.26 22.85 4.87
CA THR A 101 -5.05 23.44 5.96
C THR A 101 -6.50 23.62 5.58
N ALA A 102 -6.76 23.92 4.30
CA ALA A 102 -8.09 24.12 3.76
C ALA A 102 -8.13 23.82 2.25
N TYR A 103 -9.30 23.43 1.75
CA TYR A 103 -9.51 23.23 0.31
C TYR A 103 -10.96 23.49 -0.08
N SER A 104 -11.16 23.97 -1.31
CA SER A 104 -12.46 24.33 -1.87
C SER A 104 -12.51 24.07 -3.38
N ILE A 105 -13.54 24.60 -4.05
CA ILE A 105 -13.60 24.62 -5.52
C ILE A 105 -12.60 25.59 -6.17
N ASP A 106 -12.09 26.57 -5.40
CA ASP A 106 -11.27 27.66 -5.92
C ASP A 106 -9.77 27.42 -5.69
N GLY A 107 -9.43 26.48 -4.80
CA GLY A 107 -8.03 26.19 -4.51
C GLY A 107 -7.80 25.33 -3.28
N VAL A 108 -6.51 25.09 -3.03
CA VAL A 108 -5.98 24.34 -1.90
C VAL A 108 -4.98 25.23 -1.15
N GLU A 109 -5.20 25.43 0.14
CA GLU A 109 -4.26 26.09 1.03
C GLU A 109 -3.40 25.04 1.74
N VAL A 110 -2.08 25.23 1.70
CA VAL A 110 -1.08 24.35 2.29
C VAL A 110 -0.19 25.16 3.23
N GLU A 111 -0.11 24.74 4.48
CA GLU A 111 0.91 25.25 5.40
C GLU A 111 2.19 24.42 5.21
N VAL A 112 3.27 25.08 4.78
CA VAL A 112 4.59 24.48 4.58
C VAL A 112 5.46 24.75 5.80
N TYR A 113 5.89 23.68 6.47
CA TYR A 113 6.79 23.73 7.62
C TYR A 113 8.26 23.70 7.19
N PRO A 114 9.14 24.36 7.96
CA PRO A 114 10.58 24.32 7.70
C PRO A 114 11.10 22.88 7.64
N ASP A 115 12.00 22.63 6.69
CA ASP A 115 12.70 21.35 6.53
C ASP A 115 11.79 20.11 6.37
N GLN A 116 10.50 20.30 6.06
CA GLN A 116 9.52 19.22 5.88
C GLN A 116 8.71 19.35 4.58
N PRO A 117 8.48 18.22 3.87
CA PRO A 117 9.26 16.98 3.94
C PRO A 117 10.75 17.23 3.63
N VAL A 118 11.68 16.44 4.16
CA VAL A 118 13.12 16.61 3.89
C VAL A 118 13.33 16.54 2.37
N GLY A 119 14.10 17.47 1.80
CA GLY A 119 14.32 17.50 0.36
C GLY A 119 15.55 18.30 -0.02
N ASP A 120 16.05 18.06 -1.23
CA ASP A 120 17.39 18.48 -1.68
C ASP A 120 17.49 19.93 -2.17
N SER A 121 16.45 20.73 -1.96
CA SER A 121 16.42 22.13 -2.39
C SER A 121 15.88 23.02 -1.29
N ASP A 122 16.51 24.19 -1.12
CA ASP A 122 16.05 25.28 -0.28
C ASP A 122 14.92 26.09 -0.93
N VAL A 123 14.64 25.85 -2.22
CA VAL A 123 13.52 26.48 -2.94
C VAL A 123 12.51 25.38 -3.27
N GLY A 124 11.26 25.59 -2.88
CA GLY A 124 10.16 24.67 -3.13
C GLY A 124 9.15 25.22 -4.13
N LYS A 125 8.36 24.30 -4.68
CA LYS A 125 7.15 24.56 -5.45
C LYS A 125 6.14 23.46 -5.09
N LEU A 126 4.89 23.83 -4.81
CA LEU A 126 3.83 22.84 -4.62
C LEU A 126 3.27 22.41 -5.97
N TYR A 127 3.03 21.12 -6.11
CA TYR A 127 2.15 20.56 -7.12
C TYR A 127 0.97 19.91 -6.43
N VAL A 128 -0.23 20.21 -6.93
CA VAL A 128 -1.47 19.63 -6.43
C VAL A 128 -2.19 19.00 -7.62
N ALA A 129 -2.61 17.74 -7.46
CA ALA A 129 -3.46 17.05 -8.41
C ALA A 129 -4.85 16.86 -7.82
N LEU A 130 -5.88 17.23 -8.57
CA LEU A 130 -7.23 16.76 -8.34
C LEU A 130 -7.39 15.41 -9.04
N MET A 131 -7.68 14.36 -8.29
CA MET A 131 -7.85 13.01 -8.83
C MET A 131 -9.26 12.49 -8.56
N GLU A 132 -9.75 11.64 -9.47
CA GLU A 132 -10.90 10.79 -9.18
C GLU A 132 -10.53 9.77 -8.11
N TYR A 133 -11.37 9.67 -7.09
CA TYR A 133 -11.10 8.86 -5.91
C TYR A 133 -11.60 7.40 -6.10
N PRO A 134 -10.83 6.38 -5.68
CA PRO A 134 -9.49 6.45 -5.11
C PRO A 134 -8.39 6.34 -6.19
N ARG A 135 -7.45 7.30 -6.22
CA ARG A 135 -6.21 7.28 -7.03
C ARG A 135 -6.38 6.89 -8.51
N GLN A 136 -7.50 7.25 -9.13
CA GLN A 136 -7.76 6.94 -10.53
C GLN A 136 -7.14 8.02 -11.44
N GLN A 137 -7.93 8.63 -12.31
CA GLN A 137 -7.43 9.62 -13.26
C GLN A 137 -7.20 10.99 -12.59
N VAL A 138 -6.12 11.67 -13.00
CA VAL A 138 -5.93 13.09 -12.73
C VAL A 138 -6.95 13.88 -13.58
N ILE A 139 -7.77 14.68 -12.91
CA ILE A 139 -8.81 15.52 -13.51
C ILE A 139 -8.29 16.92 -13.81
N ALA A 140 -7.53 17.48 -12.87
CA ALA A 140 -6.94 18.80 -12.97
C ALA A 140 -5.66 18.85 -12.14
N GLU A 141 -4.79 19.79 -12.46
CA GLU A 141 -3.52 19.99 -11.77
C GLU A 141 -3.26 21.49 -11.59
N GLY A 142 -2.54 21.82 -10.52
CA GLY A 142 -2.15 23.18 -10.19
C GLY A 142 -0.76 23.22 -9.57
N THR A 143 -0.07 24.33 -9.75
CA THR A 143 1.23 24.58 -9.13
C THR A 143 1.27 25.93 -8.43
N SER A 144 1.97 26.00 -7.31
CA SER A 144 2.26 27.29 -6.68
C SER A 144 3.36 28.05 -7.43
N GLU A 145 3.49 29.34 -7.12
CA GLU A 145 4.74 30.06 -7.33
C GLU A 145 5.88 29.43 -6.51
N ARG A 146 7.12 29.71 -6.90
CA ARG A 146 8.30 29.24 -6.16
C ARG A 146 8.39 29.97 -4.81
N PHE A 147 8.76 29.24 -3.76
CA PHE A 147 8.95 29.82 -2.43
C PHE A 147 10.25 29.32 -1.79
N GLN A 148 10.82 30.13 -0.90
CA GLN A 148 11.97 29.73 -0.09
C GLN A 148 11.49 28.82 1.03
N ARG A 149 12.15 27.68 1.23
CA ARG A 149 11.92 26.78 2.37
C ARG A 149 12.65 27.37 3.58
N SER A 150 12.08 28.46 4.10
CA SER A 150 12.66 29.22 5.20
C SER A 150 12.52 28.49 6.53
N GLN A 151 13.21 28.97 7.58
CA GLN A 151 13.04 28.51 8.97
C GLN A 151 11.67 28.87 9.58
N ARG A 152 10.73 29.41 8.81
CA ARG A 152 9.38 29.77 9.27
C ARG A 152 8.32 29.08 8.43
N ARG A 153 7.20 28.75 9.09
CA ARG A 153 5.99 28.25 8.44
C ARG A 153 5.43 29.28 7.45
N GLN A 154 4.93 28.81 6.32
CA GLN A 154 4.39 29.63 5.24
C GLN A 154 3.06 29.05 4.78
N SER A 155 2.04 29.89 4.59
CA SER A 155 0.82 29.49 3.89
C SER A 155 0.99 29.75 2.40
N ILE A 156 0.74 28.71 1.59
CA ILE A 156 0.84 28.73 0.14
C ILE A 156 -0.50 28.26 -0.42
N THR A 157 -1.06 29.02 -1.35
CA THR A 157 -2.30 28.65 -2.05
C THR A 157 -1.97 28.16 -3.45
N VAL A 158 -2.64 27.08 -3.87
CA VAL A 158 -2.67 26.60 -5.25
C VAL A 158 -4.09 26.75 -5.76
N ASP A 159 -4.28 27.64 -6.72
CA ASP A 159 -5.59 27.95 -7.27
C ASP A 159 -6.06 26.84 -8.21
N PHE A 160 -7.36 26.56 -8.17
CA PHE A 160 -8.04 25.61 -9.06
C PHE A 160 -9.29 26.25 -9.64
N ASP A 161 -9.62 25.89 -10.88
CA ASP A 161 -10.95 26.13 -11.44
C ASP A 161 -11.66 24.78 -11.59
N LEU A 162 -12.49 24.44 -10.61
CA LEU A 162 -13.30 23.22 -10.64
C LEU A 162 -14.61 23.38 -11.41
N SER A 163 -14.81 24.45 -12.19
CA SER A 163 -16.03 24.64 -12.98
C SER A 163 -16.30 23.45 -13.92
N THR A 164 -15.25 22.82 -14.45
CA THR A 164 -15.33 21.64 -15.32
C THR A 164 -15.15 20.31 -14.61
N ALA A 165 -14.94 20.30 -13.28
CA ALA A 165 -14.77 19.06 -12.54
C ALA A 165 -16.03 18.17 -12.62
N PRO A 166 -15.88 16.84 -12.66
CA PRO A 166 -17.01 15.91 -12.60
C PRO A 166 -17.92 16.20 -11.41
N ARG A 167 -19.23 16.24 -11.66
CA ARG A 167 -20.24 16.50 -10.62
C ARG A 167 -20.76 15.18 -10.07
N ASN A 168 -20.99 15.15 -8.77
CA ASN A 168 -21.46 13.96 -8.04
C ASN A 168 -20.51 12.75 -8.09
N GLU A 169 -19.25 12.96 -8.49
CA GLU A 169 -18.17 11.97 -8.40
C GLU A 169 -17.31 12.26 -7.17
N ARG A 170 -16.68 11.21 -6.60
CA ARG A 170 -15.74 11.37 -5.50
C ARG A 170 -14.38 11.79 -6.04
N LEU A 171 -13.87 12.90 -5.54
CA LEU A 171 -12.60 13.49 -5.90
C LEU A 171 -11.71 13.62 -4.66
N GLN A 172 -10.39 13.70 -4.85
CA GLN A 172 -9.43 14.03 -3.80
C GLN A 172 -8.37 14.97 -4.33
N TYR A 173 -7.77 15.76 -3.44
CA TYR A 173 -6.53 16.46 -3.74
C TYR A 173 -5.33 15.65 -3.26
N VAL A 174 -4.29 15.59 -4.08
CA VAL A 174 -2.99 14.98 -3.77
C VAL A 174 -1.93 16.04 -3.86
N VAL A 175 -1.12 16.20 -2.81
CA VAL A 175 -0.13 17.27 -2.71
C VAL A 175 1.28 16.70 -2.74
N PHE A 176 2.13 17.28 -3.59
CA PHE A 176 3.56 17.03 -3.64
C PHE A 176 4.35 18.32 -3.44
N LEU A 177 5.49 18.20 -2.77
CA LEU A 177 6.52 19.23 -2.73
C LEU A 177 7.60 18.89 -3.75
N LEU A 178 7.83 19.81 -4.68
CA LEU A 178 8.84 19.70 -5.73
C LEU A 178 9.98 20.70 -5.47
N PRO A 179 11.19 20.43 -5.98
CA PRO A 179 12.25 21.43 -6.09
C PRO A 179 11.74 22.62 -6.89
N GLY A 180 12.13 23.83 -6.50
CA GLY A 180 11.64 25.06 -7.13
C GLY A 180 12.00 25.14 -8.62
N ASP A 181 13.10 24.50 -9.04
CA ASP A 181 13.55 24.42 -10.42
C ASP A 181 12.92 23.27 -11.23
N ALA A 182 12.11 22.41 -10.61
CA ALA A 182 11.50 21.27 -11.26
C ALA A 182 10.60 21.69 -12.43
N ASP A 183 10.79 21.03 -13.57
CA ASP A 183 9.89 21.09 -14.71
C ASP A 183 8.74 20.08 -14.50
N ILE A 184 7.50 20.53 -14.69
CA ILE A 184 6.30 19.72 -14.43
C ILE A 184 6.12 18.59 -15.44
N ASP A 185 6.65 18.79 -16.65
CA ASP A 185 6.53 17.83 -17.72
C ASP A 185 7.59 16.72 -17.63
N SER A 186 8.59 16.88 -16.76
CA SER A 186 9.79 16.05 -16.79
C SER A 186 10.49 15.84 -15.45
N VAL A 187 9.82 16.04 -14.33
CA VAL A 187 10.48 15.89 -13.01
C VAL A 187 10.93 14.45 -12.79
N ASP A 188 12.10 14.30 -12.16
CA ASP A 188 12.53 13.03 -11.59
C ASP A 188 11.69 12.72 -10.34
N PRO A 189 10.93 11.61 -10.30
CA PRO A 189 10.14 11.22 -9.14
C PRO A 189 10.96 11.12 -7.84
N GLY A 190 12.24 10.72 -7.93
CA GLY A 190 13.13 10.62 -6.77
C GLY A 190 13.48 11.95 -6.13
N ARG A 191 13.19 13.08 -6.81
CA ARG A 191 13.37 14.44 -6.28
C ARG A 191 12.06 15.04 -5.79
N THR A 192 10.97 14.29 -5.77
CA THR A 192 9.65 14.77 -5.36
C THR A 192 9.24 14.17 -4.03
N GLU A 193 8.57 14.97 -3.21
CA GLU A 193 8.13 14.53 -1.90
C GLU A 193 6.61 14.53 -1.83
N PHE A 194 6.01 13.35 -1.71
CA PHE A 194 4.59 13.22 -1.41
C PHE A 194 4.30 13.83 -0.02
N VAL A 195 3.35 14.76 0.05
CA VAL A 195 2.95 15.43 1.31
C VAL A 195 1.78 14.72 1.94
N MET A 196 0.60 14.77 1.30
CA MET A 196 -0.62 14.16 1.79
C MET A 196 -1.66 14.01 0.68
N GLU A 197 -2.72 13.26 1.01
CA GLU A 197 -3.98 13.24 0.29
C GLU A 197 -5.07 13.84 1.19
N THR A 198 -6.10 14.44 0.61
CA THR A 198 -7.31 14.80 1.35
C THR A 198 -8.24 13.59 1.47
N ASP A 199 -9.22 13.65 2.38
CA ASP A 199 -10.39 12.78 2.27
C ASP A 199 -11.10 13.01 0.93
N PRO A 200 -11.87 12.02 0.45
CA PRO A 200 -12.71 12.24 -0.71
C PRO A 200 -13.75 13.33 -0.43
N PHE A 201 -14.04 14.11 -1.45
CA PHE A 201 -15.13 15.07 -1.46
C PHE A 201 -15.90 14.99 -2.77
N VAL A 202 -17.09 15.60 -2.79
CA VAL A 202 -17.94 15.67 -3.97
C VAL A 202 -18.27 17.13 -4.27
N VAL A 203 -18.28 17.48 -5.55
CA VAL A 203 -18.87 18.73 -6.04
C VAL A 203 -20.29 18.45 -6.53
N TYR A 204 -21.30 18.95 -5.82
CA TYR A 204 -22.70 18.69 -6.16
C TYR A 204 -23.16 19.54 -7.35
N SER A 205 -24.02 18.96 -8.19
CA SER A 205 -24.61 19.70 -9.30
C SER A 205 -25.49 20.85 -8.79
N GLY A 206 -25.26 22.06 -9.30
CA GLY A 206 -25.99 23.27 -8.89
C GLY A 206 -25.48 23.91 -7.60
N GLU A 207 -24.36 23.43 -7.04
CA GLU A 207 -23.69 24.05 -5.89
C GLU A 207 -22.28 24.52 -6.28
N GLU A 208 -21.90 25.72 -5.83
CA GLU A 208 -20.52 26.26 -5.90
C GLU A 208 -19.69 25.82 -4.68
N ARG A 209 -19.99 24.66 -4.10
CA ARG A 209 -19.40 24.21 -2.82
C ARG A 209 -19.08 22.73 -2.88
N ILE A 210 -18.02 22.32 -2.18
CA ILE A 210 -17.67 20.92 -1.98
C ILE A 210 -18.16 20.43 -0.61
N ARG A 211 -18.33 19.11 -0.48
CA ARG A 211 -18.56 18.45 0.82
C ARG A 211 -17.77 17.14 0.87
N ARG A 212 -17.28 16.78 2.07
CA ARG A 212 -16.68 15.47 2.30
C ARG A 212 -17.63 14.36 1.87
N ALA A 213 -17.05 13.33 1.28
CA ALA A 213 -17.73 12.10 0.92
C ALA A 213 -17.15 10.98 1.79
N PRO A 214 -17.92 9.91 2.04
CA PRO A 214 -17.39 8.74 2.75
C PRO A 214 -16.36 8.01 1.89
N THR A 215 -15.39 7.39 2.56
CA THR A 215 -14.65 6.25 1.98
C THR A 215 -15.55 5.01 2.03
N GLY A 216 -15.27 4.00 1.21
CA GLY A 216 -16.11 2.82 1.02
C GLY A 216 -16.36 2.06 2.33
N GLU A 217 -15.36 1.29 2.76
CA GLU A 217 -15.30 0.78 4.13
C GLU A 217 -14.46 1.77 4.96
N GLU A 218 -15.08 2.40 5.96
CA GLU A 218 -14.41 3.37 6.84
C GLU A 218 -14.40 2.82 8.26
N PRO A 219 -13.44 1.94 8.60
CA PRO A 219 -13.37 1.39 9.93
C PRO A 219 -13.06 2.53 10.90
N GLY A 220 -13.97 2.74 11.86
CA GLY A 220 -13.92 3.88 12.78
C GLY A 220 -12.73 3.82 13.74
N GLU A 221 -12.69 4.74 14.70
CA GLU A 221 -11.65 4.73 15.72
C GLU A 221 -11.63 3.41 16.50
N SER A 222 -10.43 2.89 16.76
CA SER A 222 -10.21 1.73 17.60
C SER A 222 -9.06 2.00 18.54
N THR A 223 -9.23 1.70 19.82
CA THR A 223 -8.20 1.85 20.84
C THR A 223 -7.98 0.54 21.59
N GLY A 224 -6.73 0.11 21.66
CA GLY A 224 -6.31 -1.12 22.30
C GLY A 224 -4.89 -0.97 22.87
N SER A 225 -4.47 -1.94 23.68
CA SER A 225 -3.17 -1.88 24.37
C SER A 225 -1.97 -2.02 23.43
N ARG A 226 -2.13 -2.75 22.31
CA ARG A 226 -1.09 -2.99 21.30
C ARG A 226 -1.42 -2.43 19.93
N TYR A 227 -2.67 -2.02 19.70
CA TYR A 227 -3.09 -1.50 18.42
C TYR A 227 -4.09 -0.37 18.63
N SER A 228 -3.91 0.74 17.94
CA SER A 228 -4.94 1.74 17.76
C SER A 228 -4.98 2.24 16.32
N ARG A 229 -6.18 2.65 15.89
CA ARG A 229 -6.45 3.25 14.60
C ARG A 229 -7.23 4.53 14.82
N THR A 230 -6.71 5.64 14.32
CA THR A 230 -7.36 6.95 14.33
C THR A 230 -7.50 7.43 12.89
N PRO A 231 -8.72 7.47 12.33
CA PRO A 231 -8.96 8.12 11.04
C PRO A 231 -8.65 9.62 11.16
N ILE A 232 -7.90 10.14 10.19
CA ILE A 232 -7.58 11.58 10.04
C ILE A 232 -7.79 11.97 8.57
N GLU A 233 -7.60 13.24 8.22
CA GLU A 233 -7.65 13.69 6.82
C GLU A 233 -6.78 12.81 5.91
N GLY A 234 -7.42 12.14 4.95
CA GLY A 234 -6.79 11.37 3.88
C GLY A 234 -6.11 10.07 4.30
N ALA A 235 -6.08 9.74 5.60
CA ALA A 235 -5.31 8.61 6.10
C ALA A 235 -5.88 7.99 7.40
N TYR A 236 -5.39 6.80 7.70
CA TYR A 236 -5.48 6.16 9.01
C TYR A 236 -4.13 6.27 9.72
N LEU A 237 -4.11 6.85 10.91
CA LEU A 237 -2.96 6.80 11.81
C LEU A 237 -3.06 5.52 12.65
N LEU A 238 -2.14 4.60 12.42
CA LEU A 238 -2.03 3.33 13.13
C LEU A 238 -0.89 3.43 14.15
N ARG A 239 -1.14 2.95 15.37
CA ARG A 239 -0.10 2.67 16.36
C ARG A 239 -0.10 1.17 16.63
N ILE A 240 1.07 0.55 16.55
CA ILE A 240 1.28 -0.86 16.84
C ILE A 240 2.38 -0.93 17.91
N GLY A 241 2.08 -1.51 19.05
CA GLY A 241 3.01 -1.69 20.16
C GLY A 241 3.32 -3.16 20.38
N GLY A 242 4.56 -3.46 20.77
CA GLY A 242 4.98 -4.84 21.02
C GLY A 242 6.33 -4.92 21.69
N ARG A 243 6.89 -6.13 21.70
CA ARG A 243 8.15 -6.41 22.38
C ARG A 243 8.94 -7.47 21.63
N THR A 244 10.17 -7.15 21.26
CA THR A 244 11.08 -8.08 20.58
C THR A 244 12.36 -8.26 21.39
N ALA A 245 12.76 -9.51 21.64
CA ALA A 245 13.98 -9.85 22.39
C ALA A 245 14.12 -9.07 23.73
N GLY A 246 13.00 -8.87 24.43
CA GLY A 246 12.96 -8.17 25.71
C GLY A 246 12.91 -6.64 25.64
N ARG A 247 12.92 -6.03 24.44
CA ARG A 247 12.81 -4.57 24.25
C ARG A 247 11.42 -4.19 23.73
N ASP A 248 10.77 -3.27 24.41
CA ASP A 248 9.49 -2.71 23.99
C ASP A 248 9.69 -1.74 22.83
N TRP A 249 8.72 -1.67 21.93
CA TRP A 249 8.72 -0.77 20.79
C TRP A 249 7.30 -0.29 20.48
N ASP A 250 7.22 0.89 19.84
CA ASP A 250 5.98 1.47 19.31
C ASP A 250 6.24 1.88 17.85
N LEU A 251 5.51 1.28 16.92
CA LEU A 251 5.50 1.59 15.50
C LEU A 251 4.28 2.46 15.19
N ASN A 252 4.49 3.59 14.53
CA ASN A 252 3.40 4.43 14.05
C ASN A 252 3.42 4.47 12.52
N LEU A 253 2.30 4.14 11.90
CA LEU A 253 2.13 4.10 10.45
C LEU A 253 1.02 5.06 10.03
N LEU A 254 1.22 5.73 8.91
CA LEU A 254 0.19 6.46 8.19
C LEU A 254 -0.20 5.63 6.96
N VAL A 255 -1.43 5.13 6.90
CA VAL A 255 -1.95 4.39 5.73
C VAL A 255 -2.97 5.26 5.02
N PHE A 256 -2.75 5.58 3.73
CA PHE A 256 -3.66 6.46 3.01
C PHE A 256 -5.01 5.78 2.73
N LYS A 257 -6.10 6.49 3.01
CA LYS A 257 -7.46 5.98 2.84
C LYS A 257 -7.74 5.54 1.42
N SER A 258 -7.23 6.29 0.45
CA SER A 258 -7.35 5.97 -0.97
C SER A 258 -6.62 4.68 -1.36
N ALA A 259 -5.41 4.43 -0.83
CA ALA A 259 -4.66 3.19 -1.03
C ALA A 259 -5.40 1.98 -0.42
N HIS A 260 -5.95 2.17 0.78
CA HIS A 260 -6.79 1.17 1.45
C HIS A 260 -8.07 0.88 0.63
N GLU A 261 -8.76 1.90 0.12
CA GLU A 261 -9.95 1.66 -0.70
C GLU A 261 -9.62 1.01 -2.06
N GLU A 262 -8.51 1.38 -2.71
CA GLU A 262 -8.02 0.65 -3.89
C GLU A 262 -7.82 -0.82 -3.57
N SER A 263 -7.24 -1.12 -2.40
CA SER A 263 -7.07 -2.48 -1.90
C SER A 263 -8.40 -3.21 -1.77
N TRP A 264 -9.36 -2.58 -1.09
CA TRP A 264 -10.68 -3.14 -0.88
C TRP A 264 -11.42 -3.43 -2.20
N ARG A 265 -11.24 -2.58 -3.22
CA ARG A 265 -11.85 -2.72 -4.55
C ARG A 265 -11.22 -3.81 -5.41
N ARG A 266 -10.08 -4.39 -5.01
CA ARG A 266 -9.42 -5.44 -5.80
C ARG A 266 -10.26 -6.71 -5.88
N SER A 267 -10.20 -7.36 -7.05
CA SER A 267 -10.84 -8.65 -7.26
C SER A 267 -10.22 -9.72 -6.35
N ARG A 268 -11.03 -10.54 -5.69
CA ARG A 268 -10.58 -11.59 -4.75
C ARG A 268 -10.56 -13.01 -5.34
N GLY A 269 -10.95 -13.18 -6.61
CA GLY A 269 -11.05 -14.49 -7.26
C GLY A 269 -9.70 -15.12 -7.63
N ARG A 270 -8.84 -15.36 -6.63
CA ARG A 270 -7.46 -15.86 -6.76
C ARG A 270 -7.11 -16.78 -5.59
N ALA A 271 -6.07 -17.60 -5.74
CA ALA A 271 -5.56 -18.41 -4.65
C ALA A 271 -4.79 -17.55 -3.63
N ARG A 272 -4.76 -17.97 -2.35
CA ARG A 272 -4.13 -17.21 -1.25
C ARG A 272 -2.66 -16.85 -1.51
N HIS A 273 -1.86 -17.75 -2.09
CA HIS A 273 -0.47 -17.44 -2.43
C HIS A 273 -0.34 -16.35 -3.50
N GLU A 274 -1.31 -16.21 -4.40
CA GLU A 274 -1.32 -15.14 -5.42
C GLU A 274 -1.56 -13.75 -4.82
N TYR A 275 -2.09 -13.65 -3.59
CA TYR A 275 -2.14 -12.38 -2.87
C TYR A 275 -0.73 -11.87 -2.56
N VAL A 276 0.19 -12.75 -2.14
CA VAL A 276 1.58 -12.38 -1.84
C VAL A 276 2.26 -11.81 -3.08
N THR A 277 2.13 -12.49 -4.24
CA THR A 277 2.67 -11.99 -5.51
C THR A 277 2.10 -10.62 -5.88
N VAL A 278 0.79 -10.40 -5.68
CA VAL A 278 0.14 -9.13 -6.00
C VAL A 278 0.64 -8.00 -5.10
N GLU A 279 0.83 -8.27 -3.81
CA GLU A 279 1.33 -7.30 -2.85
C GLU A 279 2.77 -6.86 -3.15
N LEU A 280 3.61 -7.81 -3.57
CA LEU A 280 4.97 -7.53 -4.02
C LEU A 280 4.99 -6.66 -5.29
N VAL A 281 4.06 -6.87 -6.22
CA VAL A 281 3.96 -6.10 -7.47
C VAL A 281 3.38 -4.71 -7.24
N ASN A 282 2.37 -4.58 -6.39
CA ASN A 282 1.68 -3.31 -6.12
C ASN A 282 2.47 -2.35 -5.22
N GLY A 283 3.53 -2.84 -4.56
CA GLY A 283 4.49 -2.00 -3.84
C GLY A 283 4.21 -1.84 -2.34
N ALA A 284 2.98 -2.03 -1.86
CA ALA A 284 2.63 -1.89 -0.44
C ALA A 284 3.46 -2.84 0.46
N ALA A 285 3.71 -4.07 0.02
CA ALA A 285 4.60 -4.99 0.74
C ALA A 285 6.04 -4.45 0.83
N ASN A 286 6.56 -3.85 -0.24
CA ASN A 286 7.92 -3.31 -0.26
C ASN A 286 8.05 -2.04 0.61
N GLU A 287 7.04 -1.17 0.61
CA GLU A 287 6.97 -0.01 1.50
C GLU A 287 6.96 -0.45 2.97
N LEU A 288 6.06 -1.38 3.32
CA LEU A 288 5.97 -1.90 4.69
C LEU A 288 7.25 -2.61 5.10
N ALA A 289 7.79 -3.49 4.25
CA ALA A 289 9.02 -4.22 4.54
C ALA A 289 10.21 -3.30 4.77
N THR A 290 10.35 -2.23 3.98
CA THR A 290 11.41 -1.24 4.17
C THR A 290 11.27 -0.55 5.53
N LEU A 291 10.06 -0.12 5.89
CA LEU A 291 9.79 0.50 7.18
C LEU A 291 10.06 -0.44 8.36
N LEU A 292 9.58 -1.68 8.30
CA LEU A 292 9.82 -2.67 9.35
C LEU A 292 11.30 -3.01 9.48
N TYR A 293 12.01 -3.08 8.36
CA TYR A 293 13.45 -3.29 8.37
C TYR A 293 14.15 -2.14 9.09
N GLU A 294 13.88 -0.88 8.74
CA GLU A 294 14.47 0.29 9.40
C GLU A 294 14.10 0.41 10.89
N GLU A 295 12.84 0.14 11.22
CA GLU A 295 12.35 0.14 12.61
C GLU A 295 13.04 -0.93 13.45
N ALA A 296 13.20 -2.15 12.91
CA ALA A 296 13.94 -3.21 13.59
C ALA A 296 15.37 -2.77 13.95
N GLY A 297 16.07 -2.14 13.00
CA GLY A 297 17.42 -1.61 13.22
C GLY A 297 17.45 -0.54 14.31
N SER A 298 16.47 0.38 14.28
CA SER A 298 16.31 1.46 15.28
C SER A 298 16.06 0.91 16.69
N ASN A 299 15.39 -0.24 16.79
CA ASN A 299 15.11 -0.96 18.04
C ASN A 299 16.19 -2.01 18.40
N GLY A 300 17.36 -1.93 17.77
CA GLY A 300 18.53 -2.76 18.08
C GLY A 300 18.49 -4.19 17.52
N ALA A 301 17.48 -4.54 16.72
CA ALA A 301 17.39 -5.79 15.99
C ALA A 301 18.15 -5.68 14.65
N ASN A 302 19.48 -5.73 14.72
CA ASN A 302 20.34 -5.43 13.55
C ASN A 302 20.68 -6.65 12.68
N GLY A 303 20.66 -7.86 13.26
CA GLY A 303 20.94 -9.11 12.53
C GLY A 303 19.73 -9.59 11.74
N GLU A 304 19.95 -10.34 10.67
CA GLU A 304 18.87 -10.80 9.76
C GLU A 304 17.73 -11.51 10.51
N ASN A 305 18.04 -12.53 11.32
CA ASN A 305 17.01 -13.24 12.08
C ASN A 305 16.32 -12.32 13.09
N ALA A 306 17.05 -11.38 13.71
CA ALA A 306 16.44 -10.44 14.64
C ALA A 306 15.46 -9.48 13.96
N ARG A 307 15.73 -9.10 12.69
CA ARG A 307 14.79 -8.30 11.89
C ARG A 307 13.55 -9.12 11.52
N VAL A 308 13.73 -10.40 11.17
CA VAL A 308 12.61 -11.31 10.91
C VAL A 308 11.75 -11.44 12.17
N GLU A 309 12.34 -11.73 13.33
CA GLU A 309 11.62 -11.78 14.61
C GLU A 309 10.87 -10.48 14.91
N PHE A 310 11.48 -9.32 14.64
CA PHE A 310 10.80 -8.04 14.79
C PHE A 310 9.56 -7.92 13.88
N ALA A 311 9.66 -8.32 12.61
CA ALA A 311 8.53 -8.33 11.69
C ALA A 311 7.43 -9.31 12.14
N VAL A 312 7.82 -10.47 12.65
CA VAL A 312 6.91 -11.46 13.25
C VAL A 312 6.15 -10.86 14.43
N ASP A 313 6.86 -10.24 15.38
CA ASP A 313 6.24 -9.60 16.55
C ASP A 313 5.30 -8.46 16.16
N VAL A 314 5.62 -7.69 15.10
CA VAL A 314 4.73 -6.65 14.56
C VAL A 314 3.44 -7.24 14.02
N VAL A 315 3.52 -8.29 13.22
CA VAL A 315 2.33 -8.97 12.66
C VAL A 315 1.49 -9.58 13.78
N GLN A 316 2.12 -10.25 14.75
CA GLN A 316 1.44 -10.84 15.91
C GLN A 316 0.79 -9.81 16.83
N SER A 317 1.22 -8.54 16.80
CA SER A 317 0.61 -7.45 17.56
C SER A 317 -0.69 -6.91 16.95
N LEU A 318 -1.03 -7.28 15.72
CA LEU A 318 -2.26 -6.83 15.06
C LEU A 318 -3.52 -7.48 15.70
N PRO A 319 -4.70 -6.83 15.59
CA PRO A 319 -5.94 -7.39 16.11
C PRO A 319 -6.33 -8.71 15.41
N TYR A 320 -6.31 -9.81 16.16
CA TYR A 320 -6.66 -11.14 15.68
C TYR A 320 -8.07 -11.56 16.15
N ALA A 321 -8.89 -12.07 15.25
CA ALA A 321 -10.21 -12.62 15.53
C ALA A 321 -10.22 -14.12 15.18
N PRO A 322 -9.98 -15.02 16.15
CA PRO A 322 -9.94 -16.45 15.87
C PRO A 322 -11.32 -16.95 15.42
N ASP A 323 -11.35 -17.73 14.35
CA ASP A 323 -12.50 -18.42 13.73
C ASP A 323 -13.18 -19.47 14.62
N SER A 324 -13.56 -19.08 15.83
CA SER A 324 -14.51 -19.84 16.67
C SER A 324 -15.96 -19.36 16.49
N VAL A 325 -16.19 -18.36 15.63
CA VAL A 325 -17.51 -17.78 15.32
C VAL A 325 -17.89 -17.95 13.84
N THR A 326 -16.93 -18.19 12.95
CA THR A 326 -17.18 -18.57 11.55
C THR A 326 -16.53 -19.95 11.32
N ALA A 327 -17.15 -20.80 10.50
CA ALA A 327 -16.72 -22.18 10.36
C ALA A 327 -15.55 -22.29 9.36
N GLY A 328 -14.32 -22.15 9.84
CA GLY A 328 -13.09 -22.28 9.02
C GLY A 328 -12.90 -21.13 8.02
N PHE A 329 -11.71 -21.12 7.38
CA PHE A 329 -11.30 -20.27 6.26
C PHE A 329 -12.47 -19.51 5.64
N ASP A 330 -12.56 -18.19 5.87
CA ASP A 330 -13.56 -17.42 5.20
C ASP A 330 -13.20 -17.24 3.71
N ASP A 331 -14.18 -16.90 2.87
CA ASP A 331 -13.96 -16.61 1.45
C ASP A 331 -13.40 -15.17 1.24
N TYR A 332 -13.12 -14.44 2.31
CA TYR A 332 -12.71 -13.04 2.33
C TYR A 332 -11.25 -12.87 2.78
N THR A 333 -10.32 -13.31 1.93
CA THR A 333 -8.90 -13.02 2.15
C THR A 333 -8.60 -11.53 1.97
N LYS A 334 -7.97 -10.90 2.98
CA LYS A 334 -7.55 -9.50 2.95
C LYS A 334 -6.19 -9.30 2.28
N PHE A 335 -6.05 -8.13 1.67
CA PHE A 335 -4.78 -7.57 1.24
C PHE A 335 -4.08 -6.85 2.40
N ILE A 336 -2.78 -6.57 2.29
CA ILE A 336 -1.93 -6.03 3.37
C ILE A 336 -2.51 -4.75 3.99
N LEU A 337 -2.99 -3.83 3.16
CA LEU A 337 -3.55 -2.57 3.66
C LEU A 337 -4.85 -2.79 4.43
N GLU A 338 -5.67 -3.75 4.02
CA GLU A 338 -6.87 -4.17 4.78
C GLU A 338 -6.47 -4.86 6.08
N THR A 339 -5.50 -5.77 6.07
CA THR A 339 -4.99 -6.45 7.28
C THR A 339 -4.44 -5.46 8.31
N LEU A 340 -3.76 -4.40 7.87
CA LEU A 340 -3.26 -3.34 8.74
C LEU A 340 -4.36 -2.44 9.29
N VAL A 341 -5.34 -2.09 8.45
CA VAL A 341 -6.33 -1.05 8.75
C VAL A 341 -7.59 -1.62 9.38
N ASP A 342 -8.19 -2.69 8.87
CA ASP A 342 -9.54 -3.11 9.27
C ASP A 342 -9.54 -3.78 10.65
N GLY A 343 -8.48 -4.54 10.94
CA GLY A 343 -8.42 -5.46 12.07
C GLY A 343 -9.30 -6.69 11.85
N GLY A 344 -9.59 -7.42 12.93
CA GLY A 344 -10.37 -8.66 12.85
C GLY A 344 -9.74 -9.67 11.90
N ASN A 345 -8.42 -9.80 11.96
CA ASN A 345 -7.63 -10.65 11.07
C ASN A 345 -7.71 -12.10 11.50
N ASP A 346 -7.70 -13.02 10.54
CA ASP A 346 -7.58 -14.46 10.75
C ASP A 346 -6.20 -14.97 10.29
N CYS A 347 -6.05 -16.29 10.19
CA CYS A 347 -4.74 -16.92 10.00
C CYS A 347 -4.15 -16.66 8.61
N GLU A 348 -4.97 -16.61 7.56
CA GLU A 348 -4.51 -16.33 6.21
C GLU A 348 -4.10 -14.88 6.05
N ASP A 349 -4.85 -13.93 6.63
CA ASP A 349 -4.58 -12.51 6.52
C ASP A 349 -3.19 -12.17 7.07
N THR A 350 -2.87 -12.69 8.25
CA THR A 350 -1.58 -12.46 8.91
C THR A 350 -0.44 -13.24 8.26
N ALA A 351 -0.71 -14.44 7.72
CA ALA A 351 0.29 -15.22 7.01
C ALA A 351 0.66 -14.60 5.66
N ILE A 352 -0.31 -14.11 4.88
CA ILE A 352 -0.09 -13.40 3.62
C ILE A 352 0.69 -12.11 3.88
N LEU A 353 0.32 -11.34 4.91
CA LEU A 353 1.04 -10.13 5.32
C LEU A 353 2.51 -10.42 5.61
N LEU A 354 2.79 -11.39 6.48
CA LEU A 354 4.16 -11.71 6.86
C LEU A 354 4.96 -12.27 5.67
N ALA A 355 4.39 -13.21 4.91
CA ALA A 355 5.07 -13.79 3.74
C ALA A 355 5.46 -12.70 2.72
N SER A 356 4.56 -11.74 2.48
CA SER A 356 4.82 -10.60 1.58
C SER A 356 5.94 -9.70 2.10
N VAL A 357 5.99 -9.42 3.40
CA VAL A 357 7.07 -8.64 4.02
C VAL A 357 8.41 -9.36 3.90
N LEU A 358 8.43 -10.68 4.11
CA LEU A 358 9.65 -11.48 4.07
C LEU A 358 10.22 -11.62 2.65
N GLU A 359 9.36 -11.79 1.64
CA GLU A 359 9.76 -11.85 0.22
C GLU A 359 10.17 -10.49 -0.35
N ALA A 360 9.65 -9.38 0.21
CA ALA A 360 9.98 -8.04 -0.25
C ALA A 360 11.48 -7.75 -0.16
N SER A 361 11.98 -6.88 -1.05
CA SER A 361 13.41 -6.70 -1.30
C SER A 361 14.24 -6.30 -0.07
N ALA A 362 13.62 -5.66 0.93
CA ALA A 362 14.29 -5.29 2.18
C ALA A 362 14.69 -6.50 3.03
N PHE A 363 13.85 -7.54 3.10
CA PHE A 363 14.12 -8.77 3.83
C PHE A 363 14.74 -9.85 2.94
N ASN A 364 14.29 -9.94 1.69
CA ASN A 364 14.78 -10.85 0.65
C ASN A 364 14.92 -12.30 1.15
N LYS A 365 13.88 -12.79 1.84
CA LYS A 365 13.78 -14.16 2.34
C LYS A 365 12.88 -14.97 1.43
N ASP A 366 13.24 -16.24 1.25
CA ASP A 366 12.40 -17.20 0.53
C ASP A 366 11.37 -17.77 1.50
N ALA A 367 10.12 -17.35 1.32
CA ALA A 367 8.99 -17.73 2.15
C ALA A 367 8.03 -18.66 1.39
N VAL A 368 7.18 -19.36 2.14
CA VAL A 368 6.05 -20.16 1.63
C VAL A 368 4.87 -19.98 2.56
N LEU A 369 3.66 -20.21 2.06
CA LEU A 369 2.50 -20.42 2.93
C LEU A 369 2.42 -21.91 3.29
N ILE A 370 2.25 -22.20 4.57
CA ILE A 370 2.08 -23.54 5.11
C ILE A 370 0.63 -23.66 5.56
N GLN A 371 -0.11 -24.63 5.01
CA GLN A 371 -1.53 -24.82 5.27
C GLN A 371 -1.77 -26.21 5.89
N PRO A 372 -1.64 -26.35 7.22
CA PRO A 372 -2.18 -27.50 7.93
C PRO A 372 -3.73 -27.45 7.96
N PRO A 373 -4.41 -28.53 8.39
CA PRO A 373 -5.87 -28.58 8.38
C PRO A 373 -6.49 -27.42 9.18
N GLY A 374 -7.23 -26.54 8.50
CA GLY A 374 -7.97 -25.44 9.11
C GLY A 374 -7.13 -24.27 9.60
N HIS A 375 -5.87 -24.14 9.16
CA HIS A 375 -4.98 -23.06 9.59
C HIS A 375 -3.99 -22.67 8.49
N MET A 376 -3.43 -21.47 8.59
CA MET A 376 -2.38 -20.98 7.69
C MET A 376 -1.26 -20.31 8.48
N ALA A 377 -0.03 -20.61 8.09
CA ALA A 377 1.19 -20.10 8.69
C ALA A 377 2.22 -19.78 7.60
N VAL A 378 3.37 -19.24 8.01
CA VAL A 378 4.47 -18.94 7.10
C VAL A 378 5.60 -19.92 7.31
N GLY A 379 6.24 -20.35 6.23
CA GLY A 379 7.52 -21.04 6.26
C GLY A 379 8.60 -20.12 5.74
N VAL A 380 9.73 -20.00 6.43
CA VAL A 380 10.89 -19.26 5.92
C VAL A 380 12.06 -20.20 5.69
N TRP A 381 12.68 -20.11 4.52
CA TRP A 381 13.88 -20.88 4.23
C TRP A 381 15.09 -20.26 4.92
N GLY A 382 15.74 -21.06 5.76
CA GLY A 382 17.01 -20.73 6.38
C GLY A 382 17.66 -22.02 6.87
N PRO A 383 18.79 -22.46 6.28
CA PRO A 383 19.38 -23.75 6.63
C PRO A 383 19.79 -23.84 8.11
N GLU A 384 20.16 -22.71 8.70
CA GLU A 384 20.63 -22.59 10.09
C GLU A 384 19.51 -22.22 11.09
N LEU A 385 18.27 -22.03 10.65
CA LEU A 385 17.17 -21.73 11.57
C LEU A 385 16.78 -22.99 12.35
N GLU A 386 16.60 -22.88 13.66
CA GLU A 386 16.18 -24.01 14.51
C GLU A 386 14.64 -24.10 14.60
N GLY A 387 14.13 -25.13 15.27
CA GLY A 387 12.69 -25.32 15.51
C GLY A 387 11.97 -26.21 14.51
N TYR A 388 10.64 -26.12 14.49
CA TYR A 388 9.73 -26.94 13.71
C TYR A 388 9.78 -26.57 12.22
N LYS A 389 9.77 -27.60 11.36
CA LYS A 389 10.14 -27.47 9.94
C LYS A 389 9.24 -28.29 9.03
N TYR A 390 9.05 -27.78 7.83
CA TYR A 390 8.44 -28.49 6.71
C TYR A 390 9.42 -28.61 5.54
N HIS A 391 9.34 -29.71 4.79
CA HIS A 391 10.15 -29.94 3.61
C HIS A 391 9.32 -29.74 2.35
N HIS A 392 9.83 -28.93 1.42
CA HIS A 392 9.19 -28.67 0.14
C HIS A 392 10.24 -28.45 -0.94
N GLU A 393 10.11 -29.15 -2.06
CA GLU A 393 10.98 -29.00 -3.25
C GLU A 393 12.50 -29.03 -2.96
N GLY A 394 12.92 -29.85 -1.99
CA GLY A 394 14.33 -29.97 -1.60
C GLY A 394 14.86 -28.84 -0.71
N ARG A 395 14.01 -27.91 -0.29
CA ARG A 395 14.26 -26.91 0.75
C ARG A 395 13.55 -27.28 2.05
N THR A 396 14.06 -26.72 3.13
CA THR A 396 13.49 -26.88 4.47
C THR A 396 13.09 -25.51 4.98
N TYR A 397 11.81 -25.34 5.26
CA TYR A 397 11.20 -24.10 5.72
C TYR A 397 10.90 -24.21 7.20
N THR A 398 11.40 -23.27 7.98
CA THR A 398 11.11 -23.16 9.41
C THR A 398 9.76 -22.49 9.59
N TYR A 399 8.91 -23.08 10.42
CA TYR A 399 7.55 -22.63 10.67
C TYR A 399 7.55 -21.30 11.45
N ILE A 400 6.64 -20.40 11.10
CA ILE A 400 6.38 -19.16 11.81
C ILE A 400 4.88 -19.03 12.02
N GLU A 401 4.48 -19.01 13.29
CA GLU A 401 3.11 -18.72 13.72
C GLU A 401 2.87 -17.20 13.70
N THR A 402 1.74 -16.76 13.14
CA THR A 402 1.45 -15.32 12.95
C THR A 402 0.27 -14.81 13.77
N THR A 403 -0.51 -15.72 14.35
CA THR A 403 -1.84 -15.37 14.88
C THR A 403 -1.85 -14.68 16.24
N ASN A 404 -0.86 -14.94 17.10
CA ASN A 404 -0.83 -14.37 18.46
C ASN A 404 0.60 -14.05 18.91
N PRO A 405 0.79 -13.09 19.83
CA PRO A 405 2.10 -12.79 20.39
C PRO A 405 2.73 -13.97 21.13
N GLY A 406 4.05 -14.08 21.02
CA GLY A 406 4.88 -14.96 21.84
C GLY A 406 5.33 -16.24 21.16
N TRP A 407 5.05 -16.40 19.87
CA TRP A 407 5.65 -17.45 19.05
C TRP A 407 6.90 -16.91 18.37
N SER A 408 8.06 -17.53 18.59
CA SER A 408 9.29 -17.21 17.87
C SER A 408 9.41 -18.03 16.59
N ILE A 409 10.38 -17.70 15.74
CA ILE A 409 10.69 -18.49 14.55
C ILE A 409 11.00 -19.94 14.97
N GLY A 410 10.28 -20.88 14.38
CA GLY A 410 10.42 -22.30 14.65
C GLY A 410 9.50 -22.83 15.75
N ASP A 411 8.78 -21.98 16.48
CA ASP A 411 7.74 -22.43 17.38
C ASP A 411 6.46 -22.75 16.60
N ALA A 412 5.91 -23.95 16.79
CA ALA A 412 4.67 -24.37 16.18
C ALA A 412 3.68 -24.85 17.25
N PRO A 413 2.39 -24.47 17.17
CA PRO A 413 1.35 -25.01 18.04
C PRO A 413 1.33 -26.54 17.99
N GLU A 414 1.19 -27.20 19.14
CA GLU A 414 1.21 -28.67 19.25
C GLU A 414 0.18 -29.33 18.33
N ALA A 415 -0.98 -28.69 18.13
CA ALA A 415 -2.05 -29.16 17.25
C ALA A 415 -1.64 -29.31 15.77
N TYR A 416 -0.56 -28.65 15.33
CA TYR A 416 -0.06 -28.71 13.95
C TYR A 416 1.28 -29.46 13.84
N GLN A 417 1.84 -29.92 14.96
CA GLN A 417 3.07 -30.70 14.95
C GLN A 417 2.80 -32.15 14.50
N GLY A 418 3.52 -32.59 13.47
CA GLY A 418 3.34 -33.91 12.84
C GLY A 418 2.19 -33.98 11.84
N GLU A 419 1.36 -32.93 11.73
CA GLU A 419 0.29 -32.87 10.75
C GLU A 419 0.81 -32.70 9.32
N ARG A 420 0.05 -33.22 8.35
CA ARG A 420 0.35 -32.95 6.93
C ARG A 420 -0.13 -31.55 6.59
N ALA A 421 0.74 -30.77 5.97
CA ALA A 421 0.40 -29.46 5.45
C ALA A 421 0.56 -29.42 3.93
N GLU A 422 -0.33 -28.68 3.27
CA GLU A 422 -0.07 -28.20 1.92
C GLU A 422 0.89 -27.01 1.99
N ILE A 423 1.81 -26.92 1.04
CA ILE A 423 2.82 -25.86 1.00
C ILE A 423 2.68 -25.15 -0.33
N HIS A 424 2.48 -23.84 -0.26
CA HIS A 424 2.26 -22.98 -1.42
C HIS A 424 3.47 -22.06 -1.59
N GLN A 425 4.10 -22.14 -2.76
CA GLN A 425 5.12 -21.19 -3.18
C GLN A 425 4.45 -19.84 -3.49
N VAL A 426 5.12 -18.74 -3.15
CA VAL A 426 4.58 -17.36 -3.22
C VAL A 426 5.33 -16.45 -4.19
#